data_AF-A0A934VHX5-F1
#
_entry.id   AF-A0A934VHX5-F1
#
_cell.length_a   1.000
_cell.length_b   1.000
_cell.length_c   1.000
_cell.angle_alpha   90.00
_cell.angle_beta   90.00
_cell.angle_gamma   90.00
#
_symmetry.space_group_name_H-M   'P 1'
#
loop_
_entity.id
_entity.type
_entity.pdbx_description
1 polymer ?
#
loop_
_entity_poly.entity_id
_entity_poly.type
_entity_poly.pdbx_seq_one_letter_code
_entity_poly.pdbx_strand_id
1 'polypeptide(L)'
;MSRFYFAFVKQLAQSAAMAARKKTTARRAGRSKATARKRVPSRQVMEARTQSIAFLNRCALVLLLFLICVAVGVTAYPQWKELQRLEGDLAAVEALEKEALALEDQKERELRALRDDREFQELRGRDLLDLYRPGETVIRIRRD
;
A
#
# COMPACT_ATOMS: atom_id res chain seq x y z
N MET A 1 -4.42 3.28 3.18
CA MET A 1 -5.52 2.98 2.24
C MET A 1 -6.76 2.29 2.84
N SER A 2 -6.73 1.69 4.05
CA SER A 2 -7.92 0.98 4.59
C SER A 2 -9.09 1.89 5.01
N ARG A 3 -8.84 3.18 5.27
CA ARG A 3 -9.87 4.14 5.71
C ARG A 3 -10.91 4.47 4.63
N PHE A 4 -10.50 4.48 3.36
CA PHE A 4 -11.43 4.74 2.24
C PHE A 4 -12.35 3.54 1.97
N TYR A 5 -11.82 2.33 2.10
CA TYR A 5 -12.61 1.10 1.97
C TYR A 5 -13.65 0.98 3.09
N PHE A 6 -13.24 1.28 4.33
CA PHE A 6 -14.15 1.26 5.48
C PHE A 6 -15.24 2.34 5.38
N ALA A 7 -14.90 3.53 4.89
CA ALA A 7 -15.87 4.61 4.67
C ALA A 7 -16.89 4.22 3.59
N PHE A 8 -16.43 3.62 2.49
CA PHE A 8 -17.31 3.20 1.39
C PHE A 8 -18.25 2.06 1.78
N VAL A 9 -17.75 1.04 2.50
CA VAL A 9 -18.59 -0.06 3.02
C VAL A 9 -19.63 0.46 4.01
N LYS A 10 -19.26 1.43 4.87
CA LYS A 10 -20.17 2.05 5.83
C LYS A 10 -21.25 2.90 5.14
N GLN A 11 -20.88 3.63 4.08
CA GLN A 11 -21.81 4.39 3.24
C GLN A 11 -22.82 3.46 2.53
N LEU A 12 -22.33 2.30 2.04
CA LEU A 12 -23.18 1.31 1.38
C LEU A 12 -24.15 0.65 2.36
N ALA A 13 -23.68 0.29 3.57
CA ALA A 13 -24.52 -0.26 4.63
C ALA A 13 -25.59 0.75 5.11
N GLN A 14 -25.24 2.04 5.21
CA GLN A 14 -26.18 3.10 5.58
C GLN A 14 -27.25 3.34 4.51
N SER A 15 -26.89 3.30 3.23
CA SER A 15 -27.86 3.47 2.15
C SER A 15 -28.85 2.30 2.04
N ALA A 16 -28.40 1.07 2.29
CA ALA A 16 -29.25 -0.10 2.36
C ALA A 16 -30.22 -0.04 3.57
N ALA A 17 -29.76 0.39 4.74
CA ALA A 17 -30.59 0.55 5.93
C ALA A 17 -31.67 1.64 5.77
N MET A 18 -31.35 2.76 5.10
CA MET A 18 -32.30 3.83 4.78
C MET A 18 -33.40 3.38 3.80
N ALA A 19 -33.08 2.50 2.85
CA ALA A 19 -34.06 1.95 1.91
C ALA A 19 -35.04 0.96 2.59
N ALA A 20 -34.60 0.21 3.59
CA ALA A 20 -35.45 -0.71 4.36
C ALA A 20 -36.47 0.04 5.24
N ARG A 21 -36.06 1.18 5.84
CA ARG A 21 -36.90 1.97 6.76
C ARG A 21 -38.11 2.64 6.09
N LYS A 22 -38.02 2.98 4.79
CA LYS A 22 -39.14 3.55 4.00
C LYS A 22 -40.25 2.55 3.67
N LYS A 23 -39.94 1.25 3.61
CA LYS A 23 -40.94 0.20 3.29
C LYS A 23 -41.82 -0.17 4.49
N THR A 24 -41.28 -0.06 5.70
CA THR A 24 -42.00 -0.40 6.95
C THR A 24 -42.95 0.70 7.44
N THR A 25 -42.67 1.98 7.15
CA THR A 25 -43.54 3.11 7.51
C THR A 25 -44.76 3.26 6.60
N ALA A 26 -44.70 2.74 5.37
CA ALA A 26 -45.83 2.78 4.43
C ALA A 26 -46.92 1.73 4.72
N ARG A 27 -46.69 0.75 5.61
CA ARG A 27 -47.61 -0.37 5.84
C ARG A 27 -48.57 -0.17 7.02
N ARG A 28 -48.49 0.96 7.74
CA ARG A 28 -49.28 1.25 8.96
C ARG A 28 -50.30 2.39 8.82
N ALA A 29 -50.49 2.94 7.62
CA ALA A 29 -51.59 3.86 7.32
C ALA A 29 -52.73 3.07 6.65
N GLY A 30 -53.74 2.71 7.45
CA GLY A 30 -54.94 1.98 7.03
C GLY A 30 -55.65 2.66 5.85
N ARG A 31 -56.20 1.91 4.90
CA ARG A 31 -57.44 1.11 5.06
C ARG A 31 -58.61 1.99 5.51
N SER A 32 -59.07 2.85 4.61
CA SER A 32 -60.39 3.47 4.65
C SER A 32 -61.12 3.23 3.32
N LYS A 33 -62.44 3.18 3.42
CA LYS A 33 -63.38 2.41 2.62
C LYS A 33 -63.78 3.07 1.28
N ALA A 34 -64.53 2.27 0.51
CA ALA A 34 -65.62 2.66 -0.39
C ALA A 34 -65.34 2.70 -1.90
N THR A 35 -65.81 1.63 -2.55
CA THR A 35 -66.66 1.62 -3.76
C THR A 35 -66.40 2.66 -4.85
N ALA A 36 -65.77 2.24 -5.95
CA ALA A 36 -66.01 2.83 -7.27
C ALA A 36 -65.71 1.83 -8.40
N ARG A 37 -66.78 1.21 -8.87
CA ARG A 37 -67.14 0.98 -10.28
C ARG A 37 -66.04 0.44 -11.24
N LYS A 38 -66.27 -0.80 -11.69
CA LYS A 38 -65.79 -1.41 -12.93
C LYS A 38 -65.40 -0.39 -14.01
N ARG A 39 -64.12 -0.37 -14.41
CA ARG A 39 -63.64 -0.14 -15.78
C ARG A 39 -62.22 -0.72 -15.92
N VAL A 40 -62.14 -1.77 -16.73
CA VAL A 40 -60.99 -2.44 -17.38
C VAL A 40 -59.59 -1.85 -17.08
N PRO A 41 -58.63 -2.61 -16.51
CA PRO A 41 -57.24 -2.19 -16.44
C PRO A 41 -56.36 -3.06 -17.36
N SER A 42 -56.54 -2.97 -18.69
CA SER A 42 -55.63 -3.61 -19.65
C SER A 42 -54.28 -2.87 -19.75
N ARG A 43 -54.17 -1.63 -19.26
CA ARG A 43 -52.92 -0.85 -19.22
C ARG A 43 -52.01 -1.12 -18.01
N GLN A 44 -52.57 -1.52 -16.86
CA GLN A 44 -51.79 -1.70 -15.63
C GLN A 44 -50.87 -2.93 -15.67
N VAL A 45 -51.24 -3.95 -16.46
CA VAL A 45 -50.42 -5.16 -16.63
C VAL A 45 -49.17 -4.88 -17.48
N MET A 46 -49.23 -3.90 -18.40
CA MET A 46 -48.05 -3.50 -19.17
C MET A 46 -47.04 -2.71 -18.35
N GLU A 47 -47.48 -1.78 -17.49
CA GLU A 47 -46.57 -0.99 -16.64
C GLU A 47 -45.86 -1.84 -15.57
N ALA A 48 -46.52 -2.88 -15.05
CA ALA A 48 -45.92 -3.80 -14.08
C ALA A 48 -44.73 -4.59 -14.67
N ARG A 49 -44.77 -4.92 -15.97
CA ARG A 49 -43.64 -5.60 -16.66
C ARG A 49 -42.48 -4.65 -16.92
N THR A 50 -42.76 -3.38 -17.22
CA THR A 50 -41.72 -2.36 -17.48
C THR A 50 -40.90 -2.05 -16.22
N GLN A 51 -41.53 -2.08 -15.03
CA GLN A 51 -40.83 -1.83 -13.77
C GLN A 51 -39.86 -2.97 -13.39
N SER A 52 -40.22 -4.23 -13.63
CA SER A 52 -39.31 -5.35 -13.40
C SER A 52 -38.10 -5.30 -14.33
N ILE A 53 -38.28 -4.89 -15.58
CA ILE A 53 -37.18 -4.74 -16.55
C ILE A 53 -36.25 -3.59 -16.15
N ALA A 54 -36.80 -2.47 -15.68
CA ALA A 54 -36.00 -1.35 -15.18
C ALA A 54 -35.20 -1.70 -13.92
N PHE A 55 -35.75 -2.52 -13.03
CA PHE A 55 -35.05 -2.99 -11.82
C PHE A 55 -33.92 -3.96 -12.18
N LEU A 56 -34.19 -4.93 -13.05
CA LEU A 56 -33.17 -5.86 -13.58
C LEU A 56 -32.02 -5.11 -14.25
N ASN A 57 -32.33 -4.10 -15.06
CA ASN A 57 -31.31 -3.32 -15.75
C ASN A 57 -30.44 -2.51 -14.77
N ARG A 58 -31.04 -1.94 -13.71
CA ARG A 58 -30.30 -1.27 -12.63
C ARG A 58 -29.41 -2.24 -11.86
N CYS A 59 -29.91 -3.43 -11.54
CA CYS A 59 -29.11 -4.47 -10.87
C CYS A 59 -27.95 -4.95 -11.75
N ALA A 60 -28.20 -5.16 -13.04
CA ALA A 60 -27.17 -5.54 -14.01
C ALA A 60 -26.09 -4.45 -14.14
N LEU A 61 -26.48 -3.17 -14.22
CA LEU A 61 -25.55 -2.05 -14.25
C LEU A 61 -24.70 -1.96 -12.98
N VAL A 62 -25.30 -2.14 -11.80
CA VAL A 62 -24.56 -2.10 -10.53
C VAL A 62 -23.57 -3.26 -10.44
N LEU A 63 -23.96 -4.47 -10.85
CA LEU A 63 -23.06 -5.63 -10.88
C LEU A 63 -21.92 -5.43 -11.87
N LEU A 64 -22.20 -4.88 -13.05
CA LEU A 64 -21.19 -4.58 -14.05
C LEU A 64 -20.19 -3.53 -13.54
N LEU A 65 -20.67 -2.46 -12.91
CA LEU A 65 -19.82 -1.46 -12.26
C LEU A 65 -18.96 -2.07 -11.15
N PHE A 66 -19.54 -2.97 -10.35
CA PHE A 66 -18.82 -3.67 -9.30
C PHE A 66 -17.70 -4.55 -9.85
N LEU A 67 -17.98 -5.31 -10.92
CA LEU A 67 -16.99 -6.14 -11.59
C LEU A 67 -15.86 -5.31 -12.20
N ILE A 68 -16.17 -4.17 -12.83
CA ILE A 68 -15.14 -3.24 -13.33
C ILE A 68 -14.28 -2.73 -12.18
N CYS A 69 -14.89 -2.35 -11.05
CA CYS A 69 -14.17 -1.85 -9.89
C CYS A 69 -13.23 -2.91 -9.29
N VAL A 70 -13.70 -4.16 -9.21
CA VAL A 70 -12.87 -5.30 -8.77
C VAL A 70 -11.76 -5.60 -9.76
N ALA A 71 -12.05 -5.61 -11.06
CA ALA A 71 -11.05 -5.86 -12.10
C ALA A 71 -9.92 -4.82 -12.05
N VAL A 72 -10.26 -3.53 -11.95
CA VAL A 72 -9.29 -2.44 -11.80
C VAL A 72 -8.50 -2.60 -10.51
N GLY A 73 -9.15 -2.94 -9.40
CA GLY A 73 -8.49 -3.19 -8.11
C GLY A 73 -7.48 -4.34 -8.17
N VAL A 74 -7.84 -5.46 -8.83
CA VAL A 74 -6.96 -6.63 -9.01
C VAL A 74 -5.78 -6.28 -9.92
N THR A 75 -5.97 -5.45 -10.95
CA THR A 75 -4.86 -5.01 -11.81
C THR A 75 -3.95 -3.95 -11.17
N ALA A 76 -4.48 -3.15 -10.25
CA ALA A 76 -3.72 -2.12 -9.54
C ALA A 76 -2.91 -2.68 -8.36
N TYR A 77 -3.35 -3.79 -7.76
CA TYR A 77 -2.67 -4.45 -6.66
C TYR A 77 -1.24 -4.97 -7.00
N PRO A 78 -0.98 -5.65 -8.14
CA PRO A 78 0.36 -6.12 -8.45
C PRO A 78 1.35 -4.96 -8.65
N GLN A 79 0.89 -3.81 -9.16
CA GLN A 79 1.76 -2.64 -9.36
C GLN A 79 2.33 -2.11 -8.05
N TRP A 80 1.55 -2.15 -6.96
CA TRP A 80 2.03 -1.72 -5.64
C TRP A 80 3.10 -2.64 -5.06
N LYS A 81 3.00 -3.95 -5.33
CA LYS A 81 4.00 -4.92 -4.87
C LYS A 81 5.32 -4.77 -5.63
N GLU A 82 5.24 -4.46 -6.93
CA GLU A 82 6.42 -4.20 -7.75
C GLU A 82 7.13 -2.92 -7.28
N LEU A 83 6.40 -1.84 -6.98
CA LEU A 83 6.99 -0.62 -6.41
C LEU A 83 7.72 -0.88 -5.08
N GLN A 84 7.10 -1.63 -4.16
CA GLN A 84 7.74 -1.97 -2.89
C GLN A 84 8.99 -2.83 -3.07
N ARG A 85 8.99 -3.73 -4.05
CA ARG A 85 10.16 -4.55 -4.37
C ARG A 85 11.28 -3.67 -4.91
N LEU A 86 10.99 -2.79 -5.87
CA LEU A 86 11.98 -1.87 -6.44
C LEU A 86 12.54 -0.92 -5.37
N GLU A 87 11.70 -0.39 -4.49
CA GLU A 87 12.17 0.44 -3.36
C GLU A 87 13.09 -0.35 -2.41
N GLY A 88 12.78 -1.62 -2.14
CA GLY A 88 13.62 -2.50 -1.33
C GLY A 88 14.97 -2.80 -1.96
N ASP A 89 14.98 -3.09 -3.27
CA ASP A 89 16.21 -3.36 -4.02
C ASP A 89 17.09 -2.10 -4.10
N LEU A 90 16.49 -0.92 -4.26
CA LEU A 90 17.20 0.36 -4.29
C LEU A 90 17.85 0.68 -2.93
N ALA A 91 17.12 0.45 -1.83
CA ALA A 91 17.67 0.64 -0.48
C ALA A 91 18.82 -0.32 -0.17
N ALA A 92 18.76 -1.56 -0.66
CA ALA A 92 19.83 -2.54 -0.50
C ALA A 92 21.10 -2.13 -1.28
N VAL A 93 20.95 -1.65 -2.52
CA VAL A 93 22.08 -1.17 -3.33
C VAL A 93 22.68 0.10 -2.72
N GLU A 94 21.86 1.03 -2.25
CA GLU A 94 22.35 2.27 -1.63
C GLU A 94 23.13 2.00 -0.33
N ALA A 95 22.75 0.97 0.44
CA ALA A 95 23.51 0.55 1.61
C ALA A 95 24.90 0.01 1.22
N LEU A 96 24.97 -0.83 0.19
CA LEU A 96 26.24 -1.35 -0.32
C LEU A 96 27.14 -0.25 -0.89
N GLU A 97 26.56 0.73 -1.58
CA GLU A 97 27.30 1.87 -2.11
C GLU A 97 27.89 2.73 -0.98
N LYS A 98 27.12 2.98 0.09
CA LYS A 98 27.62 3.72 1.27
C LYS A 98 28.75 2.98 1.98
N GLU A 99 28.67 1.66 2.10
CA GLU A 99 29.74 0.86 2.69
C GLU A 99 31.00 0.89 1.82
N ALA A 100 30.86 0.78 0.50
CA ALA A 100 31.98 0.87 -0.44
C ALA A 100 32.65 2.25 -0.39
N LEU A 101 31.85 3.33 -0.41
CA LEU A 101 32.35 4.71 -0.28
C LEU A 101 33.09 4.94 1.03
N ALA A 102 32.57 4.41 2.15
CA ALA A 102 33.24 4.52 3.45
C ALA A 102 34.61 3.82 3.46
N LEU A 103 34.71 2.67 2.78
CA LEU A 103 35.97 1.94 2.62
C LEU A 103 36.94 2.70 1.71
N GLU A 104 36.47 3.27 0.60
CA GLU A 104 37.30 4.09 -0.28
C GLU A 104 37.84 5.34 0.44
N ASP A 105 36.97 6.06 1.15
CA ASP A 105 37.37 7.23 1.96
C ASP A 105 38.39 6.87 3.04
N GLN A 106 38.26 5.70 3.66
CA GLN A 106 39.25 5.22 4.62
C GLN A 106 40.58 4.94 3.92
N LYS A 107 40.57 4.27 2.77
CA LYS A 107 41.77 3.94 2.01
C LYS A 107 42.46 5.18 1.46
N GLU A 108 41.72 6.17 1.01
CA GLU A 108 42.28 7.41 0.50
C GLU A 108 42.95 8.21 1.63
N ARG A 109 42.35 8.25 2.81
CA ARG A 109 42.96 8.85 4.01
C ARG A 109 44.23 8.11 4.43
N GLU A 110 44.21 6.78 4.43
CA GLU A 110 45.39 5.96 4.69
C GLU A 110 46.51 6.23 3.68
N LEU A 111 46.19 6.32 2.38
CA LEU A 111 47.15 6.61 1.32
C LEU A 111 47.72 8.02 1.43
N ARG A 112 46.88 9.01 1.76
CA ARG A 112 47.31 10.40 1.97
C ARG A 112 48.26 10.50 3.17
N ALA A 113 47.92 9.86 4.29
CA ALA A 113 48.81 9.76 5.44
C ALA A 113 50.13 9.06 5.08
N LEU A 114 50.08 8.00 4.27
CA LEU A 114 51.27 7.31 3.81
C LEU A 114 52.17 8.19 2.95
N ARG A 115 51.61 9.11 2.15
CA ARG A 115 52.39 9.96 1.25
C ARG A 115 52.95 11.19 1.95
N ASP A 116 52.13 11.82 2.78
CA ASP A 116 52.39 13.18 3.27
C ASP A 116 52.98 13.19 4.69
N ASP A 117 52.90 12.09 5.45
CA ASP A 117 53.39 11.99 6.83
C ASP A 117 54.51 10.95 6.99
N ARG A 118 55.69 11.42 7.38
CA ARG A 118 56.88 10.59 7.62
C ARG A 118 56.77 9.79 8.92
N GLU A 119 56.14 10.33 9.96
CA GLU A 119 55.97 9.63 11.23
C GLU A 119 55.03 8.42 11.06
N PHE A 120 53.98 8.57 10.25
CA PHE A 120 53.06 7.48 9.92
C PHE A 120 53.73 6.35 9.13
N GLN A 121 54.60 6.67 8.16
CA GLN A 121 55.40 5.66 7.45
C GLN A 121 56.34 4.90 8.39
N GLU A 122 57.03 5.61 9.29
CA GLU A 122 57.92 4.98 10.27
C GLU A 122 57.16 4.06 11.21
N LEU A 123 55.99 4.50 11.71
CA LEU A 123 55.15 3.67 12.58
C LEU A 123 54.69 2.39 11.87
N ARG A 124 54.20 2.51 10.63
CA ARG A 124 53.72 1.36 9.85
C ARG A 124 54.85 0.42 9.43
N GLY A 125 56.02 0.97 9.07
CA GLY A 125 57.22 0.19 8.78
C GLY A 125 57.69 -0.59 10.00
N ARG A 126 57.68 0.04 11.18
CA ARG A 126 58.05 -0.59 12.45
C ARG A 126 57.10 -1.72 12.84
N ASP A 127 55.80 -1.54 12.63
CA ASP A 127 54.79 -2.56 12.91
C ASP A 127 54.97 -3.80 11.99
N LEU A 128 55.30 -3.59 10.72
CA LEU A 128 55.58 -4.69 9.77
C LEU A 128 56.90 -5.42 10.04
N LEU A 129 57.93 -4.69 10.47
CA LEU A 129 59.28 -5.23 10.75
C LEU A 129 59.46 -5.70 12.20
N ASP A 130 58.41 -5.59 13.03
CA ASP A 130 58.42 -5.94 14.46
C ASP A 130 59.54 -5.22 15.24
N LEU A 131 59.80 -3.94 14.87
CA LEU A 131 60.91 -3.13 15.38
C LEU A 131 60.47 -2.16 16.49
N TYR A 132 61.04 -2.32 17.68
CA TYR A 132 60.68 -1.56 18.89
C TYR A 132 61.81 -0.64 19.38
N ARG A 133 61.46 0.51 19.98
CA ARG A 133 62.45 1.36 20.64
C ARG A 133 62.78 0.79 22.01
N PRO A 134 64.02 0.93 22.48
CA PRO A 134 64.38 0.53 23.83
C PRO A 134 63.52 1.30 24.83
N GLY A 135 62.69 0.58 25.61
CA GLY A 135 61.80 1.15 26.63
C GLY A 135 60.32 1.24 26.25
N GLU A 136 59.90 0.90 25.03
CA GLU A 136 58.48 0.85 24.66
C GLU A 136 57.80 -0.45 25.13
N THR A 137 56.57 -0.33 25.68
CA THR A 137 55.71 -1.48 26.00
C THR A 137 54.70 -1.67 24.87
N VAL A 138 54.75 -2.84 24.22
CA VAL A 138 53.93 -3.13 23.04
C VAL A 138 52.75 -4.00 23.44
N ILE A 139 51.54 -3.50 23.20
CA ILE A 139 50.30 -4.24 23.46
C ILE A 139 49.81 -4.83 22.15
N ARG A 140 49.96 -6.16 21.97
CA ARG A 140 49.39 -6.87 20.82
C ARG A 140 47.98 -7.32 21.17
N ILE A 141 46.99 -6.71 20.51
CA ILE A 141 45.58 -7.11 20.66
C ILE A 141 45.33 -8.26 19.69
N ARG A 142 45.14 -9.48 20.22
CA ARG A 142 44.72 -10.64 19.43
C ARG A 142 43.20 -10.55 19.26
N ARG A 143 42.70 -10.64 18.02
CA ARG A 143 41.27 -10.81 17.76
C ARG A 143 40.95 -12.30 17.87
N ASP A 144 40.17 -12.65 18.89
CA ASP A 144 39.52 -13.96 19.02
C ASP A 144 38.21 -13.99 18.22
#